data_AF-A0A534KUQ6-F1
#
_entry.id   AF-A0A534KUQ6-F1
#
_cell.length_a   1.000
_cell.length_b   1.000
_cell.length_c   1.000
_cell.angle_alpha   90.00
_cell.angle_beta   90.00
_cell.angle_gamma   90.00
#
_symmetry.space_group_name_H-M   'P 1'
#
loop_
_entity.id
_entity.type
_entity.pdbx_description
1 polymer ?
#
loop_
_entity_poly.entity_id
_entity_poly.type
_entity_poly.pdbx_seq_one_letter_code
_entity_poly.pdbx_strand_id
1 'polypeptide(L)'
;MSIKWLGLIALVFVSSVAVIPTAQAARPGFVFPDICCYYDDALVRTVVPPAALPNEGRDNFYAVVGQTIFGVVAVAPGAPGYHGGHWAFHSVTWNVAPHLLTSEAAILAAAAAGDVTITRHPENDFLCPIQP
;
A
#
# COMPACT_ATOMS: atom_id res chain seq x y z
N MET A 1 10.63 23.31 77.20
CA MET A 1 11.12 23.73 75.87
C MET A 1 11.43 22.45 75.09
N SER A 2 10.56 22.04 74.17
CA SER A 2 10.60 20.71 73.54
C SER A 2 10.96 20.85 72.07
N ILE A 3 12.12 20.37 71.65
CA ILE A 3 12.51 20.29 70.24
C ILE A 3 12.08 18.93 69.71
N LYS A 4 11.21 18.94 68.70
CA LYS A 4 10.87 17.80 67.85
C LYS A 4 11.48 18.10 66.48
N TRP A 5 12.57 17.43 66.12
CA TRP A 5 13.09 17.44 64.75
C TRP A 5 12.45 16.29 63.98
N LEU A 6 11.52 16.62 63.08
CA LEU A 6 10.95 15.70 62.12
C LEU A 6 11.99 15.36 61.05
N GLY A 7 12.15 14.06 60.78
CA GLY A 7 13.02 13.55 59.73
C GLY A 7 12.56 13.95 58.34
N LEU A 8 13.53 14.35 57.50
CA LEU A 8 13.35 14.64 56.10
C LEU A 8 13.24 13.31 55.31
N ILE A 9 12.07 12.98 54.80
CA ILE A 9 11.90 11.90 53.82
C ILE A 9 12.16 12.51 52.43
N ALA A 10 13.30 12.21 51.84
CA ALA A 10 13.62 12.59 50.47
C ALA A 10 12.87 11.65 49.51
N LEU A 11 11.82 12.16 48.87
CA LEU A 11 11.04 11.43 47.87
C LEU A 11 11.77 11.51 46.52
N VAL A 12 12.44 10.43 46.12
CA VAL A 12 13.09 10.32 44.81
C VAL A 12 12.03 10.01 43.76
N PHE A 13 11.62 11.02 42.99
CA PHE A 13 10.76 10.85 41.81
C PHE A 13 11.60 10.30 40.66
N VAL A 14 11.47 9.00 40.37
CA VAL A 14 12.02 8.37 39.16
C VAL A 14 11.04 8.62 38.03
N SER A 15 11.37 9.58 37.15
CA SER A 15 10.60 9.84 35.93
C SER A 15 10.91 8.77 34.88
N SER A 16 10.05 7.76 34.78
CA SER A 16 10.10 6.78 33.69
C SER A 16 9.66 7.44 32.38
N VAL A 17 10.61 7.73 31.49
CA VAL A 17 10.30 8.14 30.10
C VAL A 17 9.82 6.90 29.36
N ALA A 18 8.50 6.80 29.16
CA ALA A 18 7.92 5.77 28.30
C ALA A 18 8.31 6.05 26.85
N VAL A 19 9.15 5.19 26.27
CA VAL A 19 9.42 5.19 24.83
C VAL A 19 8.20 4.60 24.14
N ILE A 20 7.40 5.44 23.50
CA ILE A 20 6.27 4.99 22.67
C ILE A 20 6.87 4.52 21.34
N PRO A 21 6.75 3.24 20.96
CA PRO A 21 7.18 2.80 19.64
C PRO A 21 6.33 3.51 18.57
N THR A 22 6.98 4.11 17.58
CA THR A 22 6.31 4.60 16.38
C THR A 22 5.74 3.41 15.63
N ALA A 23 4.41 3.37 15.47
CA ALA A 23 3.74 2.33 14.69
C ALA A 23 4.12 2.47 13.21
N GLN A 24 5.14 1.74 12.78
CA GLN A 24 5.42 1.55 11.36
C GLN A 24 4.47 0.47 10.84
N ALA A 25 3.65 0.81 9.84
CA ALA A 25 2.80 -0.17 9.18
C ALA A 25 3.67 -1.31 8.60
N ALA A 26 3.20 -2.55 8.73
CA ALA A 26 3.88 -3.71 8.18
C ALA A 26 4.05 -3.55 6.67
N ARG A 27 5.15 -4.05 6.09
CA ARG A 27 5.29 -4.08 4.63
C ARG A 27 4.43 -5.23 4.08
N PRO A 28 3.75 -5.06 2.94
CA PRO A 28 3.05 -6.17 2.29
C PRO A 28 4.06 -7.22 1.84
N GLY A 29 3.61 -8.46 1.63
CA GLY A 29 4.45 -9.59 1.23
C GLY A 29 5.06 -9.50 -0.18
N PHE A 30 4.91 -8.37 -0.86
CA PHE A 30 5.46 -8.08 -2.18
C PHE A 30 6.21 -6.73 -2.15
N VAL A 31 7.19 -6.59 -3.04
CA VAL A 31 8.02 -5.38 -3.17
C VAL A 31 7.98 -4.95 -4.64
N PHE A 32 7.72 -3.67 -4.89
CA PHE A 32 7.90 -3.11 -6.24
C PHE A 32 9.37 -2.73 -6.46
N PRO A 33 9.92 -2.97 -7.65
CA PRO A 33 11.16 -2.31 -8.08
C PRO A 33 10.96 -0.79 -8.28
N ASP A 34 12.04 -0.07 -8.61
CA ASP A 34 11.99 1.40 -8.84
C ASP A 34 10.95 1.84 -9.89
N ILE A 35 10.54 0.93 -10.78
CA ILE A 35 9.37 1.07 -11.66
C ILE A 35 8.25 0.21 -11.05
N CYS A 36 7.14 0.86 -10.71
CA CYS A 36 6.00 0.21 -10.08
C CYS A 36 5.16 -0.52 -11.12
N CYS A 37 4.64 0.27 -12.07
CA CYS A 37 3.33 0.00 -12.63
C CYS A 37 3.15 0.69 -13.98
N TYR A 38 2.22 0.17 -14.79
CA TYR A 38 1.62 0.90 -15.90
C TYR A 38 0.44 1.76 -15.44
N TYR A 39 0.26 2.90 -16.09
CA TYR A 39 -0.94 3.73 -16.06
C TYR A 39 -1.17 4.28 -17.46
N ASP A 40 -2.23 3.84 -18.13
CA ASP A 40 -2.59 4.27 -19.50
C ASP A 40 -1.39 4.30 -20.46
N ASP A 41 -0.74 3.14 -20.61
CA ASP A 41 0.47 2.92 -21.44
C ASP A 41 1.76 3.60 -20.94
N ALA A 42 1.68 4.51 -19.97
CA ALA A 42 2.83 5.13 -19.34
C ALA A 42 3.37 4.29 -18.18
N LEU A 43 4.67 4.41 -17.91
CA LEU A 43 5.30 3.86 -16.71
C LEU A 43 5.23 4.88 -15.58
N VAL A 44 4.91 4.38 -14.38
CA VAL A 44 4.91 5.16 -13.14
C VAL A 44 5.76 4.44 -12.10
N ARG A 45 6.30 5.22 -11.15
CA ARG A 45 7.12 4.72 -10.05
C ARG A 45 6.48 4.94 -8.69
N THR A 46 6.80 4.08 -7.74
CA THR A 46 6.50 4.31 -6.33
C THR A 46 7.40 5.41 -5.77
N VAL A 47 6.86 6.30 -4.93
CA VAL A 47 7.66 7.33 -4.24
C VAL A 47 8.32 6.78 -2.97
N VAL A 48 7.65 5.82 -2.32
CA VAL A 48 8.09 5.16 -1.09
C VAL A 48 7.81 3.67 -1.19
N PRO A 49 8.48 2.82 -0.41
CA PRO A 49 8.12 1.41 -0.33
C PRO A 49 6.66 1.21 0.09
N PRO A 50 5.94 0.22 -0.45
CA PRO A 50 4.58 -0.08 -0.03
C PRO A 50 4.43 -0.37 1.46
N ALA A 51 3.33 0.08 2.04
CA ALA A 51 2.90 -0.23 3.39
C ALA A 51 1.56 -0.98 3.35
N ALA A 52 1.38 -2.02 4.16
CA ALA A 52 0.13 -2.77 4.23
C ALA A 52 -0.98 -1.88 4.79
N LEU A 53 -2.15 -1.92 4.15
CA LEU A 53 -3.33 -1.15 4.50
C LEU A 53 -4.61 -2.00 4.28
N PRO A 54 -4.71 -3.16 4.95
CA PRO A 54 -5.71 -4.17 4.64
C PRO A 54 -7.14 -3.65 4.82
N ASN A 55 -7.99 -3.93 3.83
CA ASN A 55 -9.42 -3.60 3.75
C ASN A 55 -9.74 -2.10 3.60
N GLU A 56 -8.75 -1.25 3.30
CA GLU A 56 -8.93 0.20 3.18
C GLU A 56 -8.63 0.74 1.77
N GLY A 57 -8.37 -0.13 0.80
CA GLY A 57 -8.09 0.26 -0.58
C GLY A 57 -9.28 0.95 -1.27
N ARG A 58 -8.98 1.98 -2.06
CA ARG A 58 -9.94 2.83 -2.78
C ARG A 58 -9.62 2.99 -4.27
N ASP A 59 -8.33 3.02 -4.58
CA ASP A 59 -7.78 3.16 -5.93
C ASP A 59 -7.48 1.77 -6.48
N ASN A 60 -8.05 1.36 -7.62
CA ASN A 60 -7.80 -0.01 -8.10
C ASN A 60 -6.34 -0.20 -8.50
N PHE A 61 -5.77 -1.31 -8.03
CA PHE A 61 -4.47 -1.84 -8.41
C PHE A 61 -4.64 -3.27 -8.89
N TYR A 62 -4.10 -3.59 -10.07
CA TYR A 62 -4.17 -4.90 -10.68
C TYR A 62 -2.77 -5.52 -10.76
N ALA A 63 -2.59 -6.66 -10.11
CA ALA A 63 -1.42 -7.52 -10.28
C ALA A 63 -1.66 -8.50 -11.44
N VAL A 64 -1.15 -8.15 -12.61
CA VAL A 64 -1.21 -8.98 -13.82
C VAL A 64 0.02 -9.89 -13.88
N VAL A 65 -0.16 -11.15 -13.48
CA VAL A 65 0.92 -12.14 -13.53
C VAL A 65 1.22 -12.48 -14.99
N GLY A 66 2.50 -12.69 -15.34
CA GLY A 66 2.90 -13.09 -16.70
C GLY A 66 3.37 -11.95 -17.61
N GLN A 67 3.45 -10.72 -17.11
CA GLN A 67 4.16 -9.60 -17.77
C GLN A 67 5.32 -9.09 -16.91
N THR A 68 6.33 -8.46 -17.52
CA THR A 68 7.56 -8.01 -16.84
C THR A 68 7.28 -6.99 -15.74
N ILE A 69 6.43 -6.00 -16.03
CA ILE A 69 5.94 -5.02 -15.05
C ILE A 69 4.50 -5.41 -14.75
N PHE A 70 4.30 -6.11 -13.64
CA PHE A 70 3.03 -6.76 -13.32
C PHE A 70 1.96 -5.81 -12.78
N GLY A 71 2.35 -4.65 -12.24
CA GLY A 71 1.40 -3.69 -11.68
C GLY A 71 0.74 -2.85 -12.77
N VAL A 72 -0.59 -2.71 -12.68
CA VAL A 72 -1.37 -1.74 -13.46
C VAL A 72 -2.27 -0.98 -12.50
N VAL A 73 -2.19 0.34 -12.53
CA VAL A 73 -3.02 1.21 -11.66
C VAL A 73 -4.14 1.84 -12.48
N ALA A 74 -5.31 2.02 -11.84
CA ALA A 74 -6.48 2.63 -12.49
C ALA A 74 -6.49 4.16 -12.45
N VAL A 75 -5.72 4.74 -11.53
CA VAL A 75 -5.68 6.19 -11.29
C VAL A 75 -4.25 6.62 -10.98
N ALA A 76 -3.96 7.89 -11.27
CA ALA A 76 -2.66 8.51 -11.02
C ALA A 76 -2.83 9.95 -10.50
N PRO A 77 -1.78 10.58 -9.94
CA PRO A 77 -1.82 11.97 -9.53
C PRO A 77 -2.36 12.89 -10.63
N GLY A 78 -3.36 13.70 -10.28
CA GLY A 78 -4.05 14.60 -11.22
C GLY A 78 -5.32 14.01 -11.85
N ALA A 79 -5.53 12.70 -11.78
CA ALA A 79 -6.79 12.08 -12.18
C ALA A 79 -7.88 12.28 -11.09
N PRO A 80 -9.15 12.51 -11.48
CA PRO A 80 -10.27 12.48 -10.55
C PRO A 80 -10.32 11.14 -9.81
N GLY A 81 -10.51 11.18 -8.49
CA GLY A 81 -10.61 9.98 -7.67
C GLY A 81 -9.28 9.32 -7.30
N TYR A 82 -8.13 9.96 -7.54
CA TYR A 82 -6.86 9.52 -6.97
C TYR A 82 -6.80 9.84 -5.47
N HIS A 83 -6.66 8.81 -4.63
CA HIS A 83 -6.61 8.96 -3.17
C HIS A 83 -5.19 8.87 -2.60
N GLY A 84 -4.17 9.11 -3.40
CA GLY A 84 -2.78 9.07 -2.93
C GLY A 84 -2.18 7.67 -2.93
N GLY A 85 -2.75 6.74 -3.69
CA GLY A 85 -2.27 5.37 -3.78
C GLY A 85 -2.76 4.50 -2.63
N HIS A 86 -4.01 4.70 -2.21
CA HIS A 86 -4.72 3.78 -1.32
C HIS A 86 -5.20 2.60 -2.19
N TRP A 87 -4.32 1.66 -2.46
CA TRP A 87 -4.54 0.64 -3.48
C TRP A 87 -5.47 -0.49 -3.00
N ALA A 88 -6.59 -0.66 -3.70
CA ALA A 88 -7.44 -1.84 -3.65
C ALA A 88 -6.82 -2.93 -4.52
N PHE A 89 -6.29 -3.98 -3.89
CA PHE A 89 -5.55 -5.02 -4.60
C PHE A 89 -6.49 -6.00 -5.31
N HIS A 90 -6.23 -6.23 -6.61
CA HIS A 90 -6.84 -7.27 -7.42
C HIS A 90 -5.76 -8.15 -8.06
N SER A 91 -5.90 -9.46 -7.98
CA SER A 91 -5.09 -10.38 -8.79
C SER A 91 -5.75 -10.59 -10.14
N VAL A 92 -4.96 -10.58 -11.21
CA VAL A 92 -5.41 -10.92 -12.56
C VAL A 92 -4.72 -12.20 -13.01
N THR A 93 -5.51 -13.21 -13.34
CA THR A 93 -5.04 -14.53 -13.78
C THR A 93 -5.47 -14.80 -15.21
N TRP A 94 -4.54 -15.27 -16.03
CA TRP A 94 -4.79 -15.61 -17.43
C TRP A 94 -5.55 -16.92 -17.60
N ASN A 95 -6.56 -16.89 -18.47
CA ASN A 95 -7.25 -18.08 -18.99
C ASN A 95 -6.72 -18.46 -20.38
N VAL A 96 -5.96 -17.56 -21.01
CA VAL A 96 -5.35 -17.71 -22.34
C VAL A 96 -3.83 -17.46 -22.29
N ALA A 97 -3.15 -17.45 -23.44
CA ALA A 97 -1.75 -17.05 -23.50
C ALA A 97 -1.60 -15.56 -23.09
N PRO A 98 -0.69 -15.23 -22.14
CA PRO A 98 -0.52 -13.86 -21.69
C PRO A 98 -0.15 -12.88 -22.81
N HIS A 99 -0.74 -11.68 -22.75
CA HIS A 99 -0.35 -10.53 -23.55
C HIS A 99 -0.27 -9.28 -22.67
N LEU A 100 0.41 -8.23 -23.14
CA LEU A 100 0.65 -7.05 -22.31
C LEU A 100 -0.65 -6.27 -22.07
N LEU A 101 -0.95 -5.99 -20.80
CA LEU A 101 -2.02 -5.10 -20.37
C LEU A 101 -1.44 -3.94 -19.55
N THR A 102 -1.82 -2.71 -19.92
CA THR A 102 -1.18 -1.47 -19.44
C THR A 102 -2.17 -0.45 -18.87
N SER A 103 -3.48 -0.74 -18.90
CA SER A 103 -4.53 0.12 -18.36
C SER A 103 -5.66 -0.69 -17.75
N GLU A 104 -6.40 -0.10 -16.80
CA GLU A 104 -7.60 -0.73 -16.23
C GLU A 104 -8.63 -1.05 -17.34
N ALA A 105 -8.82 -0.14 -18.29
CA ALA A 105 -9.73 -0.35 -19.41
C ALA A 105 -9.37 -1.61 -20.23
N ALA A 106 -8.08 -1.82 -20.50
CA ALA A 106 -7.61 -3.02 -21.21
C ALA A 106 -7.85 -4.30 -20.38
N ILE A 107 -7.62 -4.25 -19.07
CA ILE A 107 -7.85 -5.39 -18.16
C ILE A 107 -9.34 -5.74 -18.10
N LEU A 108 -10.21 -4.75 -17.95
CA LEU A 108 -11.66 -4.97 -17.92
C LEU A 108 -12.19 -5.50 -19.26
N ALA A 109 -11.63 -5.03 -20.39
CA ALA A 109 -11.96 -5.56 -21.70
C ALA A 109 -11.50 -7.03 -21.85
N ALA A 110 -10.29 -7.37 -21.42
CA ALA A 110 -9.78 -8.74 -21.42
C ALA A 110 -10.63 -9.65 -20.53
N ALA A 111 -11.08 -9.16 -19.36
CA ALA A 111 -11.98 -9.91 -18.48
C ALA A 111 -13.35 -10.14 -19.13
N ALA A 112 -13.91 -9.12 -19.79
CA ALA A 112 -15.18 -9.24 -20.53
C ALA A 112 -15.08 -10.22 -21.72
N ALA A 113 -13.91 -10.32 -22.35
CA ALA A 113 -13.62 -11.31 -23.40
C ALA A 113 -13.40 -12.73 -22.86
N GLY A 114 -13.19 -12.89 -21.54
CA GLY A 114 -12.87 -14.16 -20.90
C GLY A 114 -11.39 -14.52 -20.90
N ASP A 115 -10.51 -13.62 -21.36
CA ASP A 115 -9.06 -13.85 -21.43
C ASP A 115 -8.41 -13.89 -20.04
N VAL A 116 -8.98 -13.15 -19.09
CA VAL A 116 -8.50 -13.09 -17.71
C VAL A 116 -9.64 -13.20 -16.70
N THR A 117 -9.29 -13.64 -15.50
CA THR A 117 -10.15 -13.59 -14.31
C THR A 117 -9.58 -12.58 -13.33
N ILE A 118 -10.43 -11.67 -12.82
CA ILE A 118 -10.06 -10.65 -11.83
C ILE A 118 -10.60 -11.08 -10.46
N THR A 119 -9.76 -11.11 -9.44
CA THR A 119 -10.16 -11.42 -8.05
C THR A 119 -9.70 -10.33 -7.10
N ARG A 120 -10.61 -9.82 -6.27
CA ARG A 120 -10.35 -8.83 -5.23
C ARG A 120 -9.81 -9.49 -3.96
N HIS A 121 -8.72 -8.96 -3.40
CA HIS A 121 -8.11 -9.44 -2.15
C HIS A 121 -7.95 -8.29 -1.14
N PRO A 122 -8.98 -7.94 -0.36
CA PRO A 122 -8.95 -6.77 0.52
C PRO A 122 -7.88 -6.85 1.62
N GLU A 123 -7.53 -8.04 2.07
CA GLU A 123 -6.42 -8.27 3.00
C GLU A 123 -5.04 -7.88 2.45
N ASN A 124 -4.91 -7.74 1.13
CA ASN A 124 -3.67 -7.37 0.45
C ASN A 124 -3.62 -5.90 0.03
N ASP A 125 -4.62 -5.10 0.43
CA ASP A 125 -4.60 -3.66 0.21
C ASP A 125 -3.38 -3.00 0.84
N PHE A 126 -2.92 -1.92 0.20
CA PHE A 126 -1.67 -1.29 0.55
C PHE A 126 -1.67 0.19 0.20
N LEU A 127 -0.77 0.93 0.83
CA LEU A 127 -0.55 2.35 0.62
C LEU A 127 0.79 2.56 -0.06
N CYS A 128 0.77 3.22 -1.22
CA CYS A 128 1.99 3.65 -1.90
C CYS A 128 1.70 4.75 -2.94
N PRO A 129 2.01 6.03 -2.65
CA PRO A 129 1.92 7.08 -3.66
C PRO A 129 2.81 6.80 -4.87
N ILE A 130 2.33 7.19 -6.06
CA ILE A 130 3.07 7.06 -7.33
C ILE A 130 3.38 8.41 -7.96
N GLN A 131 4.33 8.41 -8.90
CA GLN A 131 4.67 9.54 -9.77
C GLN A 131 4.91 9.07 -11.22
N PRO A 132 4.64 9.93 -12.22
CA PRO A 132 5.18 9.76 -13.57
C PRO A 132 6.71 9.70 -13.60
#